data_AF-N2JEL2-F1
#
_entry.id   AF-N2JEL2-F1
#
_cell.length_a   1.000
_cell.length_b   1.000
_cell.length_c   1.000
_cell.angle_alpha   90.00
_cell.angle_beta   90.00
_cell.angle_gamma   90.00
#
_symmetry.space_group_name_H-M   'P 1'
#
loop_
_entity.id
_entity.type
_entity.pdbx_description
1 polymer ?
#
loop_
_entity_poly.entity_id
_entity_poly.type
_entity_poly.pdbx_seq_one_letter_code
_entity_poly.pdbx_strand_id
1 'polypeptide(L)'
;MSEYLEQCAVVRWFKLQYPAFKGCLFAIPNGSHLAGTPIQRAKKVQRMKAEGFTPGVSDLFLMLPRGSYAGLWIEMKKKKYSPSDVSEEQRAFIERAKQQGYQAVVCGGFEAAQQVIREYVGAAA
;
A
#
# COMPACT_ATOMS: atom_id res chain seq x y z
N MET A 1 13.56 2.47 12.46
CA MET A 1 12.32 1.68 12.44
C MET A 1 12.26 0.95 11.10
N SER A 2 11.84 -0.31 11.08
CA SER A 2 11.71 -1.07 9.82
C SER A 2 10.44 -0.64 9.08
N GLU A 3 10.39 -0.86 7.77
CA GLU A 3 9.20 -0.59 6.94
C GLU A 3 7.92 -1.23 7.50
N TYR A 4 8.02 -2.49 7.96
CA TYR A 4 6.93 -3.18 8.67
C TYR A 4 6.41 -2.39 9.88
N LEU A 5 7.32 -1.91 10.74
CA LEU A 5 6.94 -1.16 11.94
C LEU A 5 6.33 0.21 11.60
N GLU A 6 6.85 0.88 10.56
CA GLU A 6 6.29 2.13 10.04
C GLU A 6 4.85 1.92 9.55
N GLN A 7 4.61 0.87 8.76
CA GLN A 7 3.27 0.51 8.28
C GLN A 7 2.32 0.17 9.43
N CYS A 8 2.75 -0.62 10.42
CA CYS A 8 1.95 -0.90 11.61
C CYS A 8 1.56 0.38 12.34
N ALA A 9 2.48 1.36 12.43
CA ALA A 9 2.20 2.66 13.04
C ALA A 9 1.13 3.42 12.24
N VAL A 10 1.21 3.46 10.90
CA VAL A 10 0.20 4.08 10.03
C VAL A 10 -1.19 3.47 10.27
N VAL A 11 -1.29 2.14 10.21
CA VAL A 11 -2.58 1.43 10.37
C VAL A 11 -3.17 1.65 11.76
N ARG A 12 -2.35 1.60 12.81
CA ARG A 12 -2.79 1.86 14.19
C ARG A 12 -3.27 3.29 14.35
N TRP A 13 -2.48 4.25 13.90
CA TRP A 13 -2.79 5.67 13.97
C TRP A 13 -4.09 6.00 13.22
N PHE A 14 -4.25 5.51 11.99
CA PHE A 14 -5.45 5.75 11.17
C PHE A 14 -6.73 5.33 11.90
N LYS A 15 -6.72 4.13 12.50
CA LYS A 15 -7.86 3.60 13.28
C LYS A 15 -8.24 4.48 14.47
N LEU A 16 -7.25 5.15 15.08
CA LEU A 16 -7.47 6.04 16.22
C LEU A 16 -7.92 7.44 15.78
N GLN A 17 -7.38 7.98 14.70
CA GLN A 17 -7.72 9.32 14.22
C GLN A 17 -9.03 9.39 13.44
N TYR A 18 -9.33 8.35 12.67
CA TYR A 18 -10.49 8.32 11.79
C TYR A 18 -11.41 7.14 12.16
N PRO A 19 -11.99 7.13 13.37
CA PRO A 19 -12.85 6.02 13.82
C PRO A 19 -14.06 5.83 12.90
N ALA A 20 -14.57 6.90 12.28
CA ALA A 20 -15.67 6.85 11.31
C ALA A 20 -15.31 6.09 10.01
N PHE A 21 -14.01 5.98 9.66
CA PHE A 21 -13.53 5.26 8.49
C PHE A 21 -12.78 3.97 8.88
N LYS A 22 -13.05 3.45 10.09
CA LYS A 22 -12.44 2.21 10.57
C LYS A 22 -12.75 1.07 9.60
N GLY A 23 -11.71 0.41 9.10
CA GLY A 23 -11.82 -0.67 8.12
C GLY A 23 -11.66 -0.24 6.66
N CYS A 24 -11.64 1.07 6.37
CA CYS A 24 -11.41 1.57 5.02
C CYS A 24 -9.93 1.56 4.62
N LEU A 25 -9.00 1.63 5.57
CA LEU A 25 -7.56 1.46 5.34
C LEU A 25 -7.16 0.02 5.70
N PHE A 26 -6.62 -0.71 4.72
CA PHE A 26 -6.16 -2.09 4.91
C PHE A 26 -4.91 -2.39 4.08
N ALA A 27 -4.14 -3.37 4.54
CA ALA A 27 -2.95 -3.82 3.85
C ALA A 27 -3.28 -4.86 2.78
N ILE A 28 -2.61 -4.77 1.63
CA ILE A 28 -2.62 -5.82 0.62
C ILE A 28 -1.38 -6.69 0.83
N PRO A 29 -1.53 -7.96 1.25
CA PRO A 29 -0.39 -8.85 1.47
C PRO A 29 0.20 -9.39 0.16
N ASN A 30 0.26 -8.57 -0.90
CA ASN A 30 0.80 -8.91 -2.22
C ASN A 30 2.33 -8.93 -2.18
N GLY A 31 2.87 -9.98 -1.56
CA GLY A 31 4.30 -10.14 -1.33
C GLY A 31 4.61 -11.13 -0.20
N SER A 32 3.58 -11.79 0.36
CA SER A 32 3.73 -12.70 1.48
C SER A 32 4.91 -13.67 1.30
N HIS A 33 5.78 -13.75 2.30
CA HIS A 33 6.87 -14.72 2.32
C HIS A 33 6.32 -16.13 2.10
N LEU A 34 6.86 -16.80 1.08
CA LEU A 34 6.52 -18.17 0.77
C LEU A 34 7.28 -19.08 1.73
N ALA A 35 6.58 -19.71 2.67
CA ALA A 35 7.14 -20.74 3.53
C ALA A 35 7.13 -22.13 2.84
N GLY A 36 7.97 -23.04 3.34
CA GLY A 36 8.04 -24.42 2.87
C GLY A 36 9.20 -24.72 1.92
N THR A 37 9.26 -25.95 1.42
CA THR A 37 10.27 -26.43 0.46
C THR A 37 10.20 -25.68 -0.88
N PRO A 38 11.27 -25.67 -1.71
CA PRO A 38 11.25 -25.02 -3.02
C PRO A 38 10.05 -25.42 -3.89
N ILE A 39 9.68 -26.71 -3.88
CA ILE A 39 8.53 -27.24 -4.64
C ILE A 39 7.21 -26.68 -4.11
N GLN A 40 7.03 -26.61 -2.79
CA GLN A 40 5.83 -26.05 -2.17
C GLN A 40 5.69 -24.56 -2.49
N ARG A 41 6.80 -23.79 -2.42
CA ARG A 41 6.81 -22.37 -2.77
C ARG A 41 6.43 -22.15 -4.23
N ALA A 42 6.98 -22.92 -5.16
CA ALA A 42 6.63 -22.86 -6.58
C ALA A 42 5.14 -23.12 -6.83
N LYS A 43 4.58 -24.19 -6.24
CA LYS A 43 3.14 -24.50 -6.36
C LYS A 43 2.27 -23.38 -5.77
N LYS A 44 2.67 -22.81 -4.64
CA LYS A 44 1.95 -21.68 -4.01
C LYS A 44 1.96 -20.45 -4.91
N VAL A 45 3.11 -20.09 -5.51
CA VAL A 45 3.19 -18.98 -6.47
C VAL A 45 2.31 -19.21 -7.68
N GLN A 46 2.28 -20.43 -8.23
CA GLN A 46 1.41 -20.74 -9.37
C GLN A 46 -0.07 -20.54 -9.03
N ARG A 47 -0.52 -21.02 -7.87
CA ARG A 47 -1.90 -20.80 -7.39
C ARG A 47 -2.18 -19.32 -7.18
N MET A 48 -1.29 -18.61 -6.49
CA MET A 48 -1.43 -17.16 -6.27
C MET A 48 -1.54 -16.40 -7.61
N LYS A 49 -0.72 -16.74 -8.61
CA LYS A 49 -0.84 -16.14 -9.96
C LYS A 49 -2.19 -16.42 -10.60
N ALA A 50 -2.70 -17.66 -10.48
CA ALA A 50 -4.03 -18.02 -10.98
C ALA A 50 -5.16 -17.29 -10.23
N GLU A 51 -4.95 -16.96 -8.96
CA GLU A 51 -5.87 -16.17 -8.11
C GLU A 51 -5.74 -14.65 -8.35
N GLY A 52 -4.88 -14.20 -9.26
CA GLY A 52 -4.72 -12.79 -9.60
C GLY A 52 -3.59 -12.06 -8.86
N PHE A 53 -2.64 -12.78 -8.26
CA PHE A 53 -1.44 -12.20 -7.68
C PHE A 53 -0.74 -11.31 -8.70
N THR A 54 -0.65 -10.03 -8.34
CA THR A 54 -0.07 -8.98 -9.18
C THR A 54 1.16 -8.45 -8.46
N PRO A 55 2.38 -8.73 -8.96
CA PRO A 55 3.61 -8.20 -8.36
C PRO A 55 3.59 -6.66 -8.29
N GLY A 56 4.10 -6.12 -7.18
CA GLY A 56 4.28 -4.68 -7.00
C GLY A 56 3.00 -3.89 -6.70
N VAL A 57 1.88 -4.55 -6.38
CA VAL A 57 0.72 -3.83 -5.82
C VAL A 57 1.13 -3.15 -4.52
N SER A 58 0.74 -1.88 -4.37
CA SER A 58 1.09 -1.07 -3.20
C SER A 58 0.57 -1.67 -1.89
N ASP A 59 1.33 -1.43 -0.81
CA ASP A 59 1.11 -2.10 0.48
C ASP A 59 -0.23 -1.78 1.14
N LEU A 60 -0.70 -0.53 1.05
CA LEU A 60 -1.95 -0.08 1.68
C LEU A 60 -2.92 0.49 0.65
N PHE A 61 -4.20 0.23 0.89
CA PHE A 61 -5.30 0.88 0.18
C PHE A 61 -6.26 1.52 1.17
N LEU A 62 -6.57 2.80 0.92
CA LEU A 62 -7.64 3.54 1.58
C LEU A 62 -8.83 3.63 0.63
N MET A 63 -9.85 2.81 0.91
CA MET A 63 -11.11 2.73 0.18
C MET A 63 -12.05 3.87 0.60
N LEU A 64 -11.67 5.10 0.26
CA LEU A 64 -12.46 6.29 0.54
C LEU A 64 -12.36 7.26 -0.65
N PRO A 65 -13.41 7.48 -1.43
CA PRO A 65 -13.40 8.50 -2.47
C PRO A 65 -13.26 9.91 -1.87
N ARG A 66 -12.33 10.71 -2.39
CA ARG A 66 -12.08 12.10 -1.99
C ARG A 66 -11.56 12.91 -3.17
N GLY A 67 -12.01 14.16 -3.30
CA GLY A 67 -11.71 15.01 -4.43
C GLY A 67 -12.07 14.33 -5.75
N SER A 68 -11.14 14.32 -6.70
CA SER A 68 -11.30 13.64 -7.98
C SER A 68 -10.86 12.17 -7.98
N TYR A 69 -10.54 11.59 -6.82
CA TYR A 69 -9.94 10.26 -6.72
C TYR A 69 -10.89 9.22 -6.11
N ALA A 70 -10.94 8.03 -6.70
CA ALA A 70 -11.77 6.91 -6.24
C ALA A 70 -11.23 6.23 -4.96
N GLY A 71 -9.98 6.50 -4.60
CA GLY A 71 -9.31 5.94 -3.42
C GLY A 71 -7.83 6.33 -3.42
N LEU A 72 -7.12 5.96 -2.34
CA LEU A 72 -5.69 6.25 -2.16
C LEU A 72 -4.89 4.95 -1.98
N TRP A 73 -3.91 4.75 -2.85
CA TRP A 73 -2.86 3.72 -2.73
C TRP A 73 -1.61 4.30 -2.09
N ILE A 74 -1.02 3.56 -1.15
CA ILE A 74 0.22 3.94 -0.47
C ILE A 74 1.19 2.77 -0.52
N GLU A 75 2.29 2.97 -1.23
CA GLU A 75 3.47 2.11 -1.16
C GLU A 75 4.36 2.60 0.00
N MET A 76 4.58 1.76 0.99
CA MET A 76 5.38 2.09 2.16
C MET A 76 6.85 1.80 1.91
N LYS A 77 7.72 2.71 2.36
CA LYS A 77 9.15 2.50 2.46
C LYS A 77 9.66 2.92 3.83
N LYS A 78 10.85 2.45 4.21
CA LYS A 78 11.56 2.99 5.39
C LYS A 78 11.80 4.51 5.23
N LYS A 79 11.90 5.24 6.33
CA LYS A 79 12.06 6.72 6.35
C LYS A 79 13.17 7.26 5.44
N LYS A 80 14.31 6.58 5.39
CA LYS A 80 15.44 6.91 4.51
C LYS A 80 15.51 5.93 3.34
N TYR A 81 14.50 5.96 2.47
CA TYR A 81 14.51 5.19 1.23
C TYR A 81 15.10 6.02 0.09
N SER A 82 15.58 5.32 -0.93
CA SER A 82 16.06 5.85 -2.20
C SER A 82 15.07 5.48 -3.30
N PRO A 83 15.00 6.24 -4.41
CA PRO A 83 14.17 5.86 -5.55
C PRO A 83 14.44 4.44 -6.08
N SER A 84 15.67 3.95 -5.98
CA SER A 84 16.05 2.56 -6.32
C SER A 84 15.44 1.50 -5.40
N ASP A 85 15.00 1.86 -4.19
CA ASP A 85 14.31 0.93 -3.28
C ASP A 85 12.85 0.66 -3.69
N VAL A 86 12.31 1.43 -4.63
CA VAL A 86 11.02 1.15 -5.27
C VAL A 86 11.31 0.24 -6.47
N SER A 87 10.64 -0.90 -6.56
CA SER A 87 10.84 -1.83 -7.69
C SER A 87 10.22 -1.29 -8.98
N GLU A 88 10.61 -1.85 -10.13
CA GLU A 88 10.00 -1.49 -11.41
C GLU A 88 8.50 -1.84 -11.45
N GLU A 89 8.12 -2.99 -10.90
CA GLU A 89 6.73 -3.42 -10.81
C GLU A 89 5.89 -2.50 -9.91
N GLN A 90 6.48 -2.03 -8.80
CA GLN A 90 5.83 -1.08 -7.90
C GLN A 90 5.60 0.26 -8.59
N ARG A 91 6.61 0.79 -9.30
CA ARG A 91 6.47 1.99 -10.13
C ARG A 91 5.37 1.81 -11.17
N ALA A 92 5.37 0.69 -11.88
CA ALA A 92 4.37 0.40 -12.92
C ALA A 92 2.95 0.30 -12.35
N PHE A 93 2.78 -0.29 -11.16
CA PHE A 93 1.48 -0.34 -10.49
C PHE A 93 0.97 1.05 -10.11
N ILE A 94 1.83 1.89 -9.51
CA ILE A 94 1.47 3.25 -9.10
C ILE A 94 1.01 4.08 -10.31
N GLU A 95 1.73 4.03 -11.42
CA GLU A 95 1.35 4.75 -12.64
C GLU A 95 0.04 4.22 -13.24
N ARG A 96 -0.17 2.89 -13.26
CA ARG A 96 -1.46 2.32 -13.67
C ARG A 96 -2.59 2.78 -12.76
N ALA A 97 -2.41 2.78 -11.44
CA ALA A 97 -3.44 3.23 -10.50
C ALA A 97 -3.83 4.70 -10.74
N LYS A 98 -2.85 5.58 -10.97
CA LYS A 98 -3.10 6.99 -11.34
C LYS A 98 -3.94 7.11 -12.62
N GLN A 99 -3.60 6.35 -13.66
CA GLN A 99 -4.35 6.33 -14.92
C GLN A 99 -5.80 5.85 -14.75
N GLN A 100 -6.08 5.04 -13.73
CA GLN A 100 -7.43 4.56 -13.40
C GLN A 100 -8.19 5.49 -12.44
N GLY A 101 -7.69 6.71 -12.18
CA GLY A 101 -8.39 7.70 -11.34
C GLY A 101 -8.21 7.51 -9.83
N TYR A 102 -7.15 6.81 -9.41
CA TYR A 102 -6.75 6.74 -8.00
C TYR A 102 -5.60 7.70 -7.70
N GLN A 103 -5.53 8.20 -6.46
CA GLN A 103 -4.27 8.76 -5.98
C GLN A 103 -3.37 7.59 -5.59
N ALA A 104 -2.11 7.62 -6.00
CA ALA A 104 -1.14 6.59 -5.66
C ALA A 104 0.24 7.20 -5.41
N VAL A 105 0.83 6.92 -4.25
CA VAL A 105 2.09 7.54 -3.81
C VAL A 105 3.01 6.55 -3.10
N VAL A 106 4.30 6.87 -3.09
CA VAL A 106 5.30 6.21 -2.24
C VAL A 106 5.55 7.06 -0.99
N CYS A 107 5.50 6.46 0.19
CA CYS A 107 5.71 7.16 1.46
C CYS A 107 6.89 6.57 2.23
N GLY A 108 7.88 7.42 2.53
CA GLY A 108 9.02 7.07 3.37
C GLY A 108 8.70 7.24 4.86
N GLY A 109 8.32 6.16 5.53
CA GLY A 109 8.03 6.11 6.95
C GLY A 109 6.63 6.62 7.34
N PHE A 110 6.33 6.51 8.63
CA PHE A 110 5.04 6.83 9.22
C PHE A 110 4.62 8.29 8.98
N GLU A 111 5.51 9.25 9.21
CA GLU A 111 5.14 10.67 9.15
C GLU A 111 4.76 11.11 7.73
N ALA A 112 5.45 10.58 6.72
CA ALA A 112 5.12 10.86 5.31
C ALA A 112 3.74 10.30 4.94
N ALA A 113 3.45 9.05 5.28
CA ALA A 113 2.14 8.43 5.03
C ALA A 113 1.02 9.13 5.81
N GLN A 114 1.28 9.51 7.06
CA GLN A 114 0.35 10.27 7.89
C GLN A 114 -0.05 11.59 7.23
N GLN A 115 0.93 12.35 6.72
CA GLN A 115 0.68 13.63 6.07
C GLN A 115 -0.18 13.47 4.82
N VAL A 116 0.17 12.53 3.94
CA VAL A 116 -0.61 12.22 2.73
C VAL A 116 -2.05 11.85 3.08
N ILE A 117 -2.25 10.99 4.07
CA ILE A 117 -3.60 10.58 4.48
C ILE A 117 -4.40 11.78 5.01
N ARG A 118 -3.80 12.67 5.79
CA ARG A 118 -4.48 13.87 6.29
C ARG A 118 -4.95 14.78 5.15
N GLU A 119 -4.06 15.04 4.20
CA GLU A 119 -4.37 15.84 3.01
C GLU A 119 -5.48 15.19 2.19
N TYR A 120 -5.38 13.88 1.96
CA TYR A 120 -6.37 13.12 1.20
C TYR A 120 -7.75 13.13 1.86
N VAL A 121 -7.83 12.85 3.16
CA VAL A 121 -9.11 12.81 3.89
C VAL A 121 -9.71 14.22 4.04
N GLY A 122 -8.87 15.25 4.12
CA GLY A 122 -9.29 16.65 4.21
C GLY A 122 -9.75 17.26 2.88
N ALA A 123 -9.42 16.66 1.74
CA ALA A 123 -9.96 17.07 0.45
C ALA A 123 -11.48 16.89 0.44
N ALA A 124 -12.22 17.90 -0.03
CA ALA A 124 -13.67 17.82 -0.17
C ALA A 124 -14.06 16.58 -0.99
N ALA A 125 -15.14 15.90 -0.60
CA ALA A 125 -15.71 14.80 -1.40
C ALA A 125 -16.33 15.34 -2.69
#